data_AF-A0A1M3E4A2-F1
#
_entry.id   AF-A0A1M3E4A2-F1
#
_cell.length_a   1.000
_cell.length_b   1.000
_cell.length_c   1.000
_cell.angle_alpha   90.00
_cell.angle_beta   90.00
_cell.angle_gamma   90.00
#
_symmetry.space_group_name_H-M   'P 1'
#
loop_
_entity.id
_entity.type
_entity.pdbx_description
1 polymer ?
#
loop_
_entity_poly.entity_id
_entity_poly.type
_entity_poly.pdbx_seq_one_letter_code
_entity_poly.pdbx_strand_id
1 'polypeptide(L)'
;MKIQSFSLLATAVGFSTLMACNSSNEQPKQSDSDTTQSPAGAEAPAKAIKLAPFADSPEFPGATLTIKDVKTEMVGTDSVKVTLNYDVKNYELKQQTSSATAGECNNSKDGQHIHFILDNKPYMALYNPTHTFTVPVNSEHYLMSFLSRSYHESLKNKEAGTLLHFSVDAKGVYKKLDNPSTPMLFYSRPKGDYVGNDTKNVLLDFYVYNTTLSADGHKVKATINGNSFTIDSWKPQFIQNAPMGAMKVKLELIDKDGKVVSGENTSIERDVQLAQSEPVR
;
A
#
# COMPACT_ATOMS: atom_id res chain seq x y z
N MET A 1 -25.36 -53.20 -2.94
CA MET A 1 -25.78 -54.55 -2.51
C MET A 1 -24.58 -55.48 -2.63
N LYS A 2 -24.24 -56.18 -1.54
CA LYS A 2 -23.19 -57.19 -1.35
C LYS A 2 -21.72 -56.73 -1.29
N ILE A 3 -21.31 -56.55 -0.04
CA ILE A 3 -19.97 -56.78 0.53
C ILE A 3 -19.59 -58.25 0.33
N GLN A 4 -18.32 -58.54 0.04
CA GLN A 4 -17.68 -59.77 0.50
C GLN A 4 -16.18 -59.57 0.71
N SER A 5 -15.80 -59.61 1.97
CA SER A 5 -14.44 -59.70 2.50
C SER A 5 -13.99 -61.17 2.60
N PHE A 6 -12.74 -61.33 3.01
CA PHE A 6 -12.09 -62.49 3.66
C PHE A 6 -11.27 -63.46 2.80
N SER A 7 -9.97 -63.53 3.14
CA SER A 7 -9.25 -64.72 3.68
C SER A 7 -7.77 -64.65 3.28
N LEU A 8 -6.77 -65.21 3.95
CA LEU A 8 -6.51 -65.81 5.27
C LEU A 8 -5.11 -66.46 5.14
N LEU A 9 -4.30 -66.51 6.21
CA LEU A 9 -3.25 -67.48 6.62
C LEU A 9 -2.06 -66.73 7.26
N ALA A 10 -1.79 -66.79 8.58
CA ALA A 10 -1.45 -67.94 9.46
C ALA A 10 -0.15 -68.62 9.00
N THR A 11 0.96 -68.57 9.75
CA THR A 11 1.32 -69.38 10.95
C THR A 11 2.53 -68.72 11.68
N ALA A 12 2.58 -68.52 13.01
CA ALA A 12 2.69 -69.44 14.16
C ALA A 12 4.12 -69.91 14.50
N VAL A 13 4.39 -70.02 15.82
CA VAL A 13 5.56 -70.55 16.57
C VAL A 13 6.68 -69.53 16.81
N GLY A 14 7.22 -69.26 18.01
CA GLY A 14 7.05 -69.81 19.36
C GLY A 14 8.36 -69.60 20.16
N PHE A 15 8.26 -69.42 21.49
CA PHE A 15 9.35 -69.44 22.51
C PHE A 15 10.44 -68.35 22.40
N SER A 16 11.18 -67.91 23.43
CA SER A 16 11.05 -67.79 24.89
C SER A 16 12.33 -67.08 25.34
N THR A 17 12.22 -66.21 26.35
CA THR A 17 13.20 -65.98 27.44
C THR A 17 14.63 -65.44 27.16
N LEU A 18 14.93 -64.39 27.96
CA LEU A 18 16.17 -64.06 28.68
C LEU A 18 17.28 -63.22 28.00
N MET A 19 17.35 -61.98 28.49
CA MET A 19 18.48 -61.31 29.15
C MET A 19 19.93 -61.58 28.71
N ALA A 20 20.59 -60.45 28.47
CA ALA A 20 21.88 -59.99 29.04
C ALA A 20 23.12 -59.97 28.13
N CYS A 21 23.68 -58.74 28.07
CA CYS A 21 25.10 -58.36 27.98
C CYS A 21 25.89 -58.79 26.73
N ASN A 22 26.94 -58.12 26.29
CA ASN A 22 27.49 -56.77 26.36
C ASN A 22 28.74 -56.87 25.46
N SER A 23 29.08 -55.80 24.74
CA SER A 23 30.41 -55.48 24.20
C SER A 23 31.05 -56.37 23.11
N SER A 24 31.20 -55.73 21.95
CA SER A 24 32.47 -55.53 21.22
C SER A 24 32.81 -56.44 20.01
N ASN A 25 32.77 -55.75 18.86
CA ASN A 25 33.87 -55.56 17.89
C ASN A 25 33.78 -56.24 16.50
N GLU A 26 34.17 -55.42 15.53
CA GLU A 26 34.65 -55.67 14.17
C GLU A 26 33.67 -55.73 12.97
N GLN A 27 34.16 -55.07 11.93
CA GLN A 27 33.56 -54.42 10.74
C GLN A 27 33.23 -55.43 9.61
N PRO A 28 32.48 -55.05 8.53
CA PRO A 28 33.08 -54.28 7.42
C PRO A 28 32.17 -53.29 6.64
N LYS A 29 32.87 -52.35 5.98
CA LYS A 29 32.65 -51.61 4.69
C LYS A 29 31.41 -51.95 3.85
N GLN A 30 30.80 -51.10 3.01
CA GLN A 30 30.94 -49.70 2.58
C GLN A 30 29.78 -49.49 1.58
N SER A 31 29.12 -48.34 1.62
CA SER A 31 28.30 -47.82 0.51
C SER A 31 28.36 -46.31 0.59
N ASP A 32 29.12 -45.71 -0.32
CA ASP A 32 29.23 -44.28 -0.51
C ASP A 32 27.88 -43.67 -0.89
N SER A 33 27.54 -42.57 -0.22
CA SER A 33 26.60 -41.57 -0.72
C SER A 33 27.11 -40.23 -0.22
N ASP A 34 27.99 -39.66 -1.04
CA ASP A 34 28.39 -38.27 -0.96
C ASP A 34 27.15 -37.41 -1.25
N THR A 35 26.71 -36.66 -0.25
CA THR A 35 25.84 -35.50 -0.47
C THR A 35 26.31 -34.43 0.49
N THR A 36 27.18 -33.59 -0.04
CA THR A 36 27.62 -32.35 0.56
C THR A 36 26.40 -31.50 0.94
N GLN A 37 26.07 -31.43 2.23
CA GLN A 37 25.13 -30.44 2.74
C GLN A 37 25.77 -29.06 2.60
N SER A 38 25.27 -28.29 1.64
CA SER A 38 25.44 -26.85 1.60
C SER A 38 24.86 -26.26 2.90
N PRO A 39 25.61 -25.49 3.70
CA PRO A 39 25.04 -24.83 4.85
C PRO A 39 24.02 -23.80 4.35
N ALA A 40 22.78 -23.95 4.80
CA ALA A 40 21.75 -22.93 4.67
C ALA A 40 22.35 -21.58 5.11
N GLY A 41 22.38 -20.62 4.18
CA GLY A 41 22.90 -19.29 4.45
C GLY A 41 22.19 -18.71 5.66
N ALA A 42 22.96 -18.39 6.69
CA ALA A 42 22.46 -17.62 7.81
C ALA A 42 21.87 -16.32 7.26
N GLU A 43 20.56 -16.13 7.42
CA GLU A 43 19.93 -14.84 7.12
C GLU A 43 20.63 -13.77 7.97
N ALA A 44 21.18 -12.77 7.29
CA ALA A 44 21.71 -11.60 7.96
C ALA A 44 20.60 -11.00 8.85
N PRO A 45 20.93 -10.54 10.07
CA PRO A 45 19.92 -9.99 10.98
C PRO A 45 19.15 -8.86 10.27
N ALA A 46 17.81 -8.93 10.35
CA ALA A 46 16.94 -7.94 9.74
C ALA A 46 17.31 -6.53 10.24
N LYS A 47 17.63 -5.65 9.30
CA LYS A 47 17.91 -4.25 9.61
C LYS A 47 16.64 -3.58 10.12
N ALA A 48 16.77 -2.68 11.10
CA ALA A 48 15.64 -1.91 11.60
C ALA A 48 15.02 -1.05 10.47
N ILE A 49 13.69 -1.08 10.37
CA ILE A 49 12.92 -0.23 9.47
C ILE A 49 13.21 1.23 9.82
N LYS A 50 13.43 2.06 8.81
CA LYS A 50 13.66 3.50 9.00
C LYS A 50 12.86 4.33 8.00
N LEU A 51 12.46 5.52 8.44
CA LEU A 51 12.06 6.60 7.56
C LEU A 51 13.28 7.48 7.27
N ALA A 52 13.64 7.58 6.01
CA ALA A 52 14.72 8.42 5.54
C ALA A 52 14.17 9.66 4.83
N PRO A 53 14.87 10.81 4.92
CA PRO A 53 14.52 11.99 4.15
C PRO A 53 14.45 11.71 2.65
N PHE A 54 13.48 12.35 2.00
CA PHE A 54 13.34 12.36 0.56
C PHE A 54 14.04 13.61 0.01
N ALA A 55 14.81 13.47 -1.08
CA ALA A 55 15.49 14.60 -1.69
C ALA A 55 14.48 15.59 -2.32
N ASP A 56 14.84 16.87 -2.36
CA ASP A 56 13.97 17.87 -2.96
C ASP A 56 13.69 17.55 -4.43
N SER A 57 12.44 17.75 -4.83
CA SER A 57 11.96 17.43 -6.17
C SER A 57 11.56 18.69 -6.93
N PRO A 58 11.51 18.64 -8.28
CA PRO A 58 11.17 19.82 -9.07
C PRO A 58 9.84 20.42 -8.65
N GLU A 59 9.84 21.72 -8.41
CA GLU A 59 8.63 22.47 -8.11
C GLU A 59 7.85 22.77 -9.39
N PHE A 60 6.52 22.91 -9.27
CA PHE A 60 5.64 23.29 -10.38
C PHE A 60 4.84 24.55 -9.98
N PRO A 61 5.46 25.75 -10.07
CA PRO A 61 4.81 26.99 -9.65
C PRO A 61 3.49 27.22 -10.37
N GLY A 62 2.44 27.47 -9.61
CA GLY A 62 1.11 27.72 -10.14
C GLY A 62 0.38 26.48 -10.67
N ALA A 63 0.90 25.27 -10.44
CA ALA A 63 0.18 24.04 -10.76
C ALA A 63 -1.13 23.97 -9.98
N THR A 64 -2.24 23.78 -10.70
CA THR A 64 -3.57 23.68 -10.10
C THR A 64 -4.35 22.49 -10.64
N LEU A 65 -5.13 21.86 -9.77
CA LEU A 65 -6.11 20.84 -10.11
C LEU A 65 -7.48 21.25 -9.57
N THR A 66 -8.44 21.44 -10.46
CA THR A 66 -9.83 21.74 -10.08
C THR A 66 -10.79 20.83 -10.81
N ILE A 67 -11.98 20.62 -10.24
CA ILE A 67 -13.06 19.88 -10.90
C ILE A 67 -13.86 20.87 -11.73
N LYS A 68 -13.82 20.70 -13.05
CA LYS A 68 -14.53 21.53 -14.02
C LYS A 68 -16.02 21.23 -14.05
N ASP A 69 -16.36 19.95 -14.15
CA ASP A 69 -17.74 19.48 -14.15
C ASP A 69 -17.85 18.03 -13.67
N VAL A 70 -19.06 17.70 -13.19
CA VAL A 70 -19.47 16.35 -12.80
C VAL A 70 -20.73 16.00 -13.56
N LYS A 71 -20.75 14.84 -14.19
CA LYS A 71 -21.93 14.29 -14.87
C LYS A 71 -22.29 12.96 -14.24
N THR A 72 -23.60 12.72 -14.09
CA THR A 72 -24.11 11.44 -13.60
C THR A 72 -25.10 10.82 -14.56
N GLU A 73 -25.08 9.49 -14.59
CA GLU A 73 -25.99 8.67 -15.39
C GLU A 73 -26.33 7.43 -14.57
N MET A 74 -27.61 7.09 -14.47
CA MET A 74 -28.03 5.85 -13.84
C MET A 74 -27.45 4.63 -14.57
N VAL A 75 -26.96 3.65 -13.81
CA VAL A 75 -26.55 2.33 -14.32
C VAL A 75 -27.40 1.28 -13.64
N GLY A 76 -28.32 0.67 -14.38
CA GLY A 76 -29.29 -0.24 -13.79
C GLY A 76 -30.19 0.50 -12.78
N THR A 77 -30.52 -0.17 -11.68
CA THR A 77 -31.42 0.35 -10.64
C THR A 77 -30.74 0.70 -9.33
N ASP A 78 -29.47 0.31 -9.15
CA ASP A 78 -28.76 0.37 -7.87
C ASP A 78 -27.47 1.19 -7.91
N SER A 79 -27.09 1.70 -9.09
CA SER A 79 -25.79 2.32 -9.30
C SER A 79 -25.88 3.58 -10.16
N VAL A 80 -24.90 4.46 -9.99
CA VAL A 80 -24.74 5.72 -10.70
C VAL A 80 -23.32 5.78 -11.26
N LYS A 81 -23.21 5.94 -12.57
CA LYS A 81 -21.96 6.26 -13.24
C LYS A 81 -21.70 7.75 -13.08
N VAL A 82 -20.54 8.09 -12.53
CA VAL A 82 -20.07 9.46 -12.32
C VAL A 82 -18.90 9.70 -13.26
N THR A 83 -18.99 10.72 -14.10
CA THR A 83 -17.88 11.21 -14.92
C THR A 83 -17.42 12.55 -14.39
N LEU A 84 -16.13 12.62 -14.02
CA LEU A 84 -15.45 13.84 -13.60
C LEU A 84 -14.54 14.34 -14.70
N ASN A 85 -14.60 15.65 -14.93
CA ASN A 85 -13.66 16.36 -15.78
C ASN A 85 -12.88 17.34 -14.92
N TYR A 86 -11.55 17.21 -14.95
CA TYR A 86 -10.62 18.11 -14.29
C TYR A 86 -10.20 19.24 -15.22
N ASP A 87 -9.97 20.43 -14.66
CA ASP A 87 -9.17 21.49 -15.27
C ASP A 87 -7.79 21.48 -14.60
N VAL A 88 -6.76 21.21 -15.41
CA VAL A 88 -5.36 21.08 -14.99
C VAL A 88 -4.58 22.24 -15.60
N LYS A 89 -3.86 23.01 -14.78
CA LYS A 89 -3.07 24.17 -15.24
C LYS A 89 -1.65 24.09 -14.74
N ASN A 90 -0.71 24.64 -15.52
CA ASN A 90 0.72 24.70 -15.24
C ASN A 90 1.32 23.34 -14.83
N TYR A 91 0.78 22.28 -15.42
CA TYR A 91 1.18 20.91 -15.16
C TYR A 91 0.85 20.04 -16.37
N GLU A 92 1.77 19.16 -16.75
CA GLU A 92 1.63 18.33 -17.94
C GLU A 92 1.47 16.86 -17.53
N LEU A 93 0.26 16.32 -17.65
CA LEU A 93 0.02 14.90 -17.46
C LEU A 93 0.80 14.09 -18.49
N LYS A 94 1.21 12.89 -18.09
CA LYS A 94 2.01 11.91 -18.85
C LYS A 94 3.48 12.27 -19.06
N GLN A 95 3.93 13.45 -18.69
CA GLN A 95 5.35 13.78 -18.77
C GLN A 95 6.15 13.05 -17.70
N GLN A 96 7.35 12.57 -18.03
CA GLN A 96 8.28 12.08 -17.01
C GLN A 96 8.85 13.26 -16.21
N THR A 97 8.93 13.14 -14.89
CA THR A 97 9.53 14.18 -14.06
C THR A 97 11.04 13.97 -13.99
N SER A 98 11.81 14.91 -14.53
CA SER A 98 13.28 14.89 -14.42
C SER A 98 13.71 15.30 -13.01
N SER A 99 14.25 14.36 -12.23
CA SER A 99 14.74 14.59 -10.86
C SER A 99 15.85 13.60 -10.55
N ALA A 100 16.75 13.93 -9.61
CA ALA A 100 17.68 12.95 -9.05
C ALA A 100 16.94 11.79 -8.37
N THR A 101 15.75 12.05 -7.84
CA THR A 101 14.90 11.03 -7.20
C THR A 101 14.17 10.14 -8.21
N ALA A 102 14.13 10.53 -9.49
CA ALA A 102 13.55 9.69 -10.53
C ALA A 102 14.44 8.45 -10.71
N GLY A 103 13.90 7.27 -10.36
CA GLY A 103 14.62 6.00 -10.39
C GLY A 103 15.15 5.53 -9.02
N GLU A 104 15.02 6.33 -7.97
CA GLU A 104 15.33 5.89 -6.61
C GLU A 104 14.21 5.04 -6.00
N CYS A 105 12.99 5.18 -6.50
CA CYS A 105 11.79 4.43 -6.09
C CYS A 105 10.90 4.11 -7.30
N ASN A 106 9.82 3.36 -7.07
CA ASN A 106 8.85 2.98 -8.10
C ASN A 106 8.38 4.20 -8.91
N ASN A 107 8.65 4.20 -10.22
CA ASN A 107 8.31 5.28 -11.14
C ASN A 107 7.29 4.81 -12.17
N SER A 108 6.23 5.59 -12.36
CA SER A 108 5.24 5.33 -13.40
C SER A 108 5.86 5.50 -14.78
N LYS A 109 5.77 4.46 -15.61
CA LYS A 109 6.13 4.51 -17.03
C LYS A 109 5.28 5.50 -17.83
N ASP A 110 4.06 5.76 -17.37
CA ASP A 110 3.09 6.61 -18.05
C ASP A 110 3.20 8.07 -17.60
N GLY A 111 4.14 8.40 -16.71
CA GLY A 111 4.52 9.77 -16.34
C GLY A 111 3.68 10.39 -15.22
N GLN A 112 3.72 11.72 -15.16
CA GLN A 112 2.95 12.58 -14.25
C GLN A 112 1.45 12.29 -14.35
N HIS A 113 0.76 12.28 -13.22
CA HIS A 113 -0.62 11.83 -13.17
C HIS A 113 -1.37 12.43 -11.97
N ILE A 114 -2.68 12.24 -11.95
CA ILE A 114 -3.51 12.57 -10.79
C ILE A 114 -3.66 11.31 -9.95
N HIS A 115 -3.41 11.40 -8.65
CA HIS A 115 -3.89 10.39 -7.71
C HIS A 115 -5.36 10.67 -7.41
N PHE A 116 -6.19 9.67 -7.64
CA PHE A 116 -7.63 9.71 -7.39
C PHE A 116 -7.97 8.76 -6.24
N ILE A 117 -8.50 9.29 -5.13
CA ILE A 117 -8.77 8.54 -3.89
C ILE A 117 -10.24 8.73 -3.52
N LEU A 118 -11.07 7.73 -3.81
CA LEU A 118 -12.48 7.68 -3.43
C LEU A 118 -12.63 6.94 -2.09
N ASP A 119 -13.26 7.59 -1.11
CA ASP A 119 -13.54 7.07 0.24
C ASP A 119 -12.31 6.49 0.93
N ASN A 120 -11.17 7.17 0.75
CA ASN A 120 -9.87 6.76 1.27
C ASN A 120 -9.51 5.30 0.94
N LYS A 121 -9.96 4.77 -0.20
CA LYS A 121 -9.50 3.51 -0.80
C LYS A 121 -8.11 3.70 -1.44
N PRO A 122 -7.39 2.63 -1.82
CA PRO A 122 -6.15 2.78 -2.56
C PRO A 122 -6.33 3.65 -3.81
N TYR A 123 -5.41 4.58 -4.05
CA TYR A 123 -5.56 5.53 -5.16
C TYR A 123 -5.58 4.83 -6.52
N MET A 124 -6.24 5.46 -7.49
CA MET A 124 -6.10 5.18 -8.91
C MET A 124 -5.22 6.25 -9.57
N ALA A 125 -4.32 5.84 -10.46
CA ALA A 125 -3.53 6.78 -11.24
C ALA A 125 -4.32 7.20 -12.48
N LEU A 126 -4.60 8.50 -12.63
CA LEU A 126 -5.28 9.04 -13.79
C LEU A 126 -4.30 9.83 -14.66
N TYR A 127 -4.10 9.33 -15.88
CA TYR A 127 -3.22 9.96 -16.88
C TYR A 127 -3.97 10.91 -17.81
N ASN A 128 -5.29 10.97 -17.71
CA ASN A 128 -6.15 11.88 -18.47
C ASN A 128 -7.01 12.68 -17.49
N PRO A 129 -7.41 13.92 -17.83
CA PRO A 129 -8.20 14.78 -16.95
C PRO A 129 -9.67 14.35 -16.86
N THR A 130 -10.09 13.30 -17.56
CA THR A 130 -11.44 12.75 -17.47
C THR A 130 -11.39 11.36 -16.88
N HIS A 131 -12.22 11.10 -15.88
CA HIS A 131 -12.36 9.78 -15.28
C HIS A 131 -13.82 9.45 -15.01
N THR A 132 -14.18 8.19 -15.26
CA THR A 132 -15.52 7.66 -15.02
C THR A 132 -15.43 6.49 -14.06
N PHE A 133 -16.29 6.49 -13.05
CA PHE A 133 -16.40 5.45 -12.03
C PHE A 133 -17.86 5.26 -11.63
N THR A 134 -18.17 4.20 -10.89
CA THR A 134 -19.53 3.88 -10.47
C THR A 134 -19.61 3.89 -8.95
N VAL A 135 -20.70 4.44 -8.44
CA VAL A 135 -21.07 4.40 -7.01
C VAL A 135 -22.50 3.88 -6.84
N PRO A 136 -22.86 3.32 -5.67
CA PRO A 136 -24.25 2.95 -5.40
C PRO A 136 -25.19 4.16 -5.44
N VAL A 137 -26.49 3.95 -5.65
CA VAL A 137 -27.49 4.98 -5.33
C VAL A 137 -27.62 5.19 -3.82
N ASN A 138 -28.15 6.35 -3.40
CA ASN A 138 -28.31 6.72 -1.99
C ASN A 138 -26.99 6.64 -1.20
N SER A 139 -25.92 7.15 -1.78
CA SER A 139 -24.58 7.13 -1.19
C SER A 139 -23.97 8.52 -1.09
N GLU A 140 -23.02 8.65 -0.18
CA GLU A 140 -22.22 9.84 0.10
C GLU A 140 -20.74 9.47 0.01
N HIS A 141 -19.92 10.35 -0.56
CA HIS A 141 -18.55 10.05 -0.93
C HIS A 141 -17.60 11.21 -0.72
N TYR A 142 -16.39 10.88 -0.29
CA TYR A 142 -15.25 11.80 -0.24
C TYR A 142 -14.25 11.42 -1.32
N LEU A 143 -14.01 12.33 -2.26
CA LEU A 143 -13.02 12.18 -3.29
C LEU A 143 -11.88 13.18 -3.11
N MET A 144 -10.72 12.70 -2.73
CA MET A 144 -9.48 13.48 -2.80
C MET A 144 -8.79 13.21 -4.14
N SER A 145 -8.40 14.27 -4.83
CA SER A 145 -7.56 14.18 -6.02
C SER A 145 -6.43 15.19 -5.97
N PHE A 146 -5.21 14.79 -6.33
CA PHE A 146 -4.05 15.68 -6.37
C PHE A 146 -3.07 15.31 -7.47
N LEU A 147 -2.32 16.29 -7.95
CA LEU A 147 -1.27 16.10 -8.95
C LEU A 147 -0.05 15.42 -8.31
N SER A 148 0.52 14.47 -9.04
CA SER A 148 1.66 13.67 -8.61
C SER A 148 2.70 13.54 -9.71
N ARG A 149 3.97 13.71 -9.32
CA ARG A 149 5.15 13.49 -10.16
C ARG A 149 5.18 12.04 -10.69
N SER A 150 5.99 11.76 -11.70
CA SER A 150 6.05 10.42 -12.30
C SER A 150 6.41 9.31 -11.31
N TYR A 151 7.20 9.61 -10.29
CA TYR A 151 7.52 8.72 -9.16
C TYR A 151 6.54 8.82 -7.99
N HIS A 152 5.31 9.25 -8.27
CA HIS A 152 4.16 9.24 -7.37
C HIS A 152 4.23 10.15 -6.14
N GLU A 153 5.24 11.00 -6.07
CA GLU A 153 5.27 12.08 -5.09
C GLU A 153 4.20 13.12 -5.44
N SER A 154 3.30 13.38 -4.50
CA SER A 154 2.30 14.43 -4.64
C SER A 154 2.89 15.83 -4.54
N LEU A 155 2.32 16.77 -5.31
CA LEU A 155 2.60 18.19 -5.19
C LEU A 155 1.95 18.73 -3.91
N LYS A 156 2.77 19.29 -3.01
CA LYS A 156 2.38 19.71 -1.65
C LYS A 156 1.91 21.17 -1.57
N ASN A 157 1.36 21.71 -2.65
CA ASN A 157 0.73 23.03 -2.65
C ASN A 157 -0.80 22.89 -2.64
N LYS A 158 -1.47 23.84 -1.97
CA LYS A 158 -2.91 23.77 -1.70
C LYS A 158 -3.75 23.64 -2.98
N GLU A 159 -3.32 24.27 -4.06
CA GLU A 159 -4.03 24.35 -5.33
C GLU A 159 -3.84 23.11 -6.21
N ALA A 160 -2.81 22.28 -5.95
CA ALA A 160 -2.54 21.05 -6.70
C ALA A 160 -3.40 19.87 -6.28
N GLY A 161 -4.27 20.05 -5.27
CA GLY A 161 -5.23 19.06 -4.83
C GLY A 161 -6.61 19.65 -4.60
N THR A 162 -7.63 18.82 -4.77
CA THR A 162 -9.03 19.17 -4.56
C THR A 162 -9.74 18.03 -3.81
N LEU A 163 -10.53 18.41 -2.81
CA LEU A 163 -11.48 17.54 -2.15
C LEU A 163 -12.88 17.80 -2.72
N LEU A 164 -13.57 16.75 -3.13
CA LEU A 164 -14.99 16.76 -3.47
C LEU A 164 -15.75 15.89 -2.49
N HIS A 165 -16.63 16.51 -1.71
CA HIS A 165 -17.67 15.83 -0.97
C HIS A 165 -18.97 15.87 -1.79
N PHE A 166 -19.58 14.71 -2.05
CA PHE A 166 -20.81 14.63 -2.83
C PHE A 166 -21.69 13.45 -2.45
N SER A 167 -22.97 13.53 -2.79
CA SER A 167 -23.92 12.42 -2.70
C SER A 167 -24.63 12.18 -4.03
N VAL A 168 -25.16 10.97 -4.19
CA VAL A 168 -26.13 10.63 -5.24
C VAL A 168 -27.37 10.00 -4.62
N ASP A 169 -28.55 10.41 -5.08
CA ASP A 169 -29.82 9.87 -4.57
C ASP A 169 -30.30 8.62 -5.35
N ALA A 170 -31.47 8.11 -4.97
CA ALA A 170 -32.13 6.95 -5.60
C ALA A 170 -32.38 7.11 -7.13
N LYS A 171 -32.40 8.34 -7.63
CA LYS A 171 -32.62 8.67 -9.04
C LYS A 171 -31.31 9.04 -9.76
N GLY A 172 -30.17 8.90 -9.08
CA GLY A 172 -28.85 9.26 -9.59
C GLY A 172 -28.60 10.76 -9.66
N VAL A 173 -29.40 11.56 -8.95
CA VAL A 173 -29.21 13.01 -8.89
C VAL A 173 -27.98 13.30 -8.05
N TYR A 174 -26.97 13.88 -8.70
CA TYR A 174 -25.77 14.37 -8.05
C TYR A 174 -26.05 15.62 -7.22
N LYS A 175 -25.49 15.66 -6.01
CA LYS A 175 -25.44 16.86 -5.18
C LYS A 175 -24.02 17.02 -4.65
N LYS A 176 -23.40 18.17 -4.95
CA LYS A 176 -22.20 18.60 -4.24
C LYS A 176 -22.56 18.97 -2.80
N LEU A 177 -21.82 18.44 -1.84
CA LEU A 177 -21.95 18.75 -0.43
C LEU A 177 -20.79 19.65 0.02
N ASP A 178 -20.94 20.28 1.18
CA ASP A 178 -19.88 21.07 1.76
C ASP A 178 -18.74 20.17 2.24
N ASN A 179 -17.50 20.57 1.93
CA ASN A 179 -16.33 19.84 2.42
C ASN A 179 -16.21 20.03 3.94
N PRO A 180 -15.77 19.00 4.70
CA PRO A 180 -15.61 19.09 6.15
C PRO A 180 -14.60 20.19 6.51
N SER A 181 -14.89 20.97 7.54
CA SER A 181 -13.92 21.92 8.12
C SER A 181 -12.88 21.26 9.00
N THR A 182 -13.03 19.97 9.29
CA THR A 182 -12.12 19.19 10.15
C THR A 182 -10.88 18.74 9.38
N PRO A 183 -9.74 18.56 10.07
CA PRO A 183 -8.55 17.95 9.49
C PRO A 183 -8.81 16.55 8.92
N MET A 184 -8.22 16.25 7.76
CA MET A 184 -8.30 14.93 7.12
C MET A 184 -6.93 14.49 6.59
N LEU A 185 -6.77 13.18 6.42
CA LEU A 185 -5.58 12.49 5.96
C LEU A 185 -5.94 11.45 4.87
N PHE A 186 -5.33 11.60 3.71
CA PHE A 186 -5.52 10.71 2.56
C PHE A 186 -4.25 9.95 2.26
N TYR A 187 -4.34 8.62 2.27
CA TYR A 187 -3.21 7.74 2.03
C TYR A 187 -2.87 7.67 0.54
N SER A 188 -1.66 8.10 0.17
CA SER A 188 -1.18 8.01 -1.22
C SER A 188 -0.41 6.70 -1.42
N ARG A 189 0.73 6.54 -0.75
CA ARG A 189 1.63 5.39 -0.93
C ARG A 189 2.28 4.99 0.40
N PRO A 190 2.72 3.72 0.55
CA PRO A 190 2.76 2.65 -0.47
C PRO A 190 1.46 1.85 -0.69
N LYS A 191 1.27 1.29 -1.91
CA LYS A 191 0.17 0.36 -2.22
C LYS A 191 0.67 -0.79 -3.11
N GLY A 192 -0.04 -1.92 -3.10
CA GLY A 192 0.20 -3.03 -4.03
C GLY A 192 1.55 -3.69 -3.81
N ASP A 193 2.19 -4.09 -4.90
CA ASP A 193 3.41 -4.89 -4.85
C ASP A 193 4.63 -4.06 -5.30
N TYR A 194 5.75 -4.29 -4.63
CA TYR A 194 7.05 -3.73 -4.93
C TYR A 194 8.03 -4.86 -5.21
N VAL A 195 8.71 -4.81 -6.34
CA VAL A 195 9.60 -5.89 -6.80
C VAL A 195 11.01 -5.38 -7.08
N GLY A 196 12.01 -6.15 -6.66
CA GLY A 196 13.42 -5.88 -6.99
C GLY A 196 13.88 -4.52 -6.49
N ASN A 197 14.33 -3.64 -7.38
CA ASN A 197 14.90 -2.34 -7.01
C ASN A 197 13.88 -1.42 -6.31
N ASP A 198 12.60 -1.57 -6.61
CA ASP A 198 11.51 -0.75 -6.02
C ASP A 198 11.33 -1.02 -4.53
N THR A 199 11.85 -2.14 -4.01
CA THR A 199 11.80 -2.49 -2.58
C THR A 199 12.84 -1.75 -1.74
N LYS A 200 13.89 -1.18 -2.36
CA LYS A 200 15.01 -0.55 -1.63
C LYS A 200 14.58 0.75 -0.97
N ASN A 201 13.80 1.56 -1.68
CA ASN A 201 13.20 2.79 -1.20
C ASN A 201 11.71 2.76 -1.55
N VAL A 202 10.89 2.46 -0.56
CA VAL A 202 9.45 2.50 -0.73
C VAL A 202 8.95 3.88 -0.34
N LEU A 203 8.39 4.62 -1.30
CA LEU A 203 7.86 5.95 -1.05
C LEU A 203 6.67 5.89 -0.08
N LEU A 204 6.80 6.56 1.05
CA LEU A 204 5.70 6.92 1.94
C LEU A 204 5.24 8.32 1.57
N ASP A 205 3.99 8.41 1.10
CA ASP A 205 3.39 9.69 0.75
C ASP A 205 1.92 9.75 1.17
N PHE A 206 1.47 10.95 1.50
CA PHE A 206 0.11 11.22 1.98
C PHE A 206 -0.29 12.68 1.75
N TYR A 207 -1.59 12.93 1.67
CA TYR A 207 -2.13 14.27 1.52
C TYR A 207 -2.90 14.68 2.78
N VAL A 208 -2.72 15.91 3.26
CA VAL A 208 -3.51 16.44 4.38
C VAL A 208 -4.44 17.53 3.88
N TYR A 209 -5.61 17.65 4.51
CA TYR A 209 -6.62 18.65 4.18
C TYR A 209 -7.07 19.37 5.45
N ASN A 210 -7.33 20.68 5.36
CA ASN A 210 -7.73 21.55 6.47
C ASN A 210 -6.83 21.45 7.71
N THR A 211 -5.53 21.24 7.50
CA THR A 211 -4.52 21.25 8.55
C THR A 211 -3.13 21.50 7.98
N THR A 212 -2.20 21.87 8.86
CA THR A 212 -0.76 21.95 8.59
C THR A 212 -0.02 21.07 9.58
N LEU A 213 1.07 20.44 9.15
CA LEU A 213 1.91 19.66 10.05
C LEU A 213 3.00 20.53 10.66
N SER A 214 3.27 20.35 11.96
CA SER A 214 4.38 20.99 12.66
C SER A 214 4.74 20.27 13.97
N ALA A 215 5.94 20.55 14.49
CA ALA A 215 6.41 19.98 15.76
C ALA A 215 5.47 20.29 16.95
N ASP A 216 4.82 21.46 16.95
CA ASP A 216 3.93 21.91 18.03
C ASP A 216 2.43 21.81 17.69
N GLY A 217 2.10 21.25 16.52
CA GLY A 217 0.73 21.12 16.02
C GLY A 217 0.36 19.70 15.66
N HIS A 218 -0.47 19.55 14.62
CA HIS A 218 -0.80 18.24 14.07
C HIS A 218 0.43 17.56 13.46
N LYS A 219 0.47 16.23 13.56
CA LYS A 219 1.51 15.36 13.01
C LYS A 219 0.87 14.13 12.40
N VAL A 220 1.61 13.39 11.59
CA VAL A 220 1.21 12.06 11.13
C VAL A 220 2.05 11.02 11.85
N LYS A 221 1.39 10.12 12.58
CA LYS A 221 2.02 8.92 13.12
C LYS A 221 1.96 7.83 12.06
N ALA A 222 3.12 7.34 11.64
CA ALA A 222 3.25 6.19 10.76
C ALA A 222 3.66 4.96 11.57
N THR A 223 2.86 3.90 11.53
CA THR A 223 3.19 2.61 12.13
C THR A 223 3.45 1.59 11.03
N ILE A 224 4.69 1.12 10.90
CA ILE A 224 5.14 0.21 9.83
C ILE A 224 5.63 -1.09 10.47
N ASN A 225 4.89 -2.18 10.27
CA ASN A 225 5.15 -3.48 10.91
C ASN A 225 5.39 -3.34 12.43
N GLY A 226 4.58 -2.50 13.11
CA GLY A 226 4.69 -2.22 14.54
C GLY A 226 5.68 -1.11 14.94
N ASN A 227 6.59 -0.69 14.05
CA ASN A 227 7.53 0.40 14.30
C ASN A 227 6.84 1.75 14.12
N SER A 228 6.86 2.61 15.14
CA SER A 228 6.20 3.91 15.11
C SER A 228 7.16 5.05 14.78
N PHE A 229 6.76 5.91 13.86
CA PHE A 229 7.45 7.12 13.44
C PHE A 229 6.49 8.31 13.52
N THR A 230 7.01 9.49 13.83
CA THR A 230 6.23 10.73 13.85
C THR A 230 6.75 11.66 12.76
N ILE A 231 5.85 12.13 11.91
CA ILE A 231 6.13 13.01 10.78
C ILE A 231 5.43 14.34 11.04
N ASP A 232 6.21 15.40 11.22
CA ASP A 232 5.73 16.74 11.58
C ASP A 232 5.84 17.74 10.42
N SER A 233 6.26 17.28 9.23
CA SER A 233 6.33 18.09 8.02
C SER A 233 5.57 17.41 6.90
N TRP A 234 4.89 18.20 6.06
CA TRP A 234 4.13 17.67 4.94
C TRP A 234 5.05 17.40 3.74
N LYS A 235 5.92 16.40 3.91
CA LYS A 235 6.91 15.97 2.92
C LYS A 235 6.89 14.43 2.80
N PRO A 236 7.15 13.88 1.61
CA PRO A 236 7.34 12.44 1.43
C PRO A 236 8.54 11.93 2.26
N GLN A 237 8.54 10.63 2.56
CA GLN A 237 9.65 9.93 3.20
C GLN A 237 9.94 8.62 2.47
N PHE A 238 11.15 8.09 2.59
CA PHE A 238 11.43 6.72 2.16
C PHE A 238 11.35 5.75 3.33
N ILE A 239 10.54 4.71 3.17
CA ILE A 239 10.63 3.50 3.99
C ILE A 239 11.79 2.68 3.43
N GLN A 240 12.80 2.47 4.27
CA GLN A 240 13.97 1.66 3.95
C GLN A 240 14.10 0.51 4.96
N ASN A 241 14.81 -0.54 4.55
CA ASN A 241 15.04 -1.75 5.35
C ASN A 241 13.75 -2.50 5.75
N ALA A 242 12.63 -2.27 5.05
CA ALA A 242 11.46 -3.11 5.23
C ALA A 242 11.79 -4.55 4.82
N PRO A 243 11.40 -5.56 5.62
CA PRO A 243 11.62 -6.95 5.25
C PRO A 243 10.83 -7.29 3.98
N MET A 244 11.33 -8.24 3.19
CA MET A 244 10.54 -8.85 2.13
C MET A 244 9.31 -9.55 2.72
N GLY A 245 8.25 -9.66 1.94
CA GLY A 245 6.94 -10.15 2.35
C GLY A 245 5.96 -9.03 2.64
N ALA A 246 5.00 -9.32 3.51
CA ALA A 246 3.94 -8.39 3.86
C ALA A 246 4.48 -7.22 4.71
N MET A 247 4.15 -6.02 4.28
CA MET A 247 4.38 -4.77 4.99
C MET A 247 3.05 -4.08 5.23
N LYS A 248 2.70 -3.93 6.51
CA LYS A 248 1.52 -3.20 6.98
C LYS A 248 1.93 -1.79 7.38
N VAL A 249 1.28 -0.80 6.78
CA VAL A 249 1.50 0.63 7.02
C VAL A 249 0.20 1.27 7.49
N LYS A 250 0.20 1.77 8.72
CA LYS A 250 -0.89 2.56 9.29
C LYS A 250 -0.47 4.01 9.42
N LEU A 251 -1.30 4.92 8.92
CA LEU A 251 -1.15 6.36 9.13
C LEU A 251 -2.28 6.90 9.99
N GLU A 252 -1.93 7.69 11.00
CA GLU A 252 -2.87 8.35 11.91
C GLU A 252 -2.53 9.83 12.00
N LEU A 253 -3.51 10.70 11.77
CA LEU A 253 -3.38 12.12 12.08
C LEU A 253 -3.52 12.29 13.59
N ILE A 254 -2.49 12.84 14.23
CA ILE A 254 -2.44 13.07 15.68
C ILE A 254 -2.30 14.56 15.97
N ASP A 255 -2.79 14.99 17.13
CA ASP A 255 -2.63 16.34 17.64
C ASP A 255 -1.26 16.55 18.32
N LYS A 256 -1.05 17.75 18.87
CA LYS A 256 0.18 18.12 19.56
C LYS A 256 0.51 17.24 20.77
N ASP A 257 -0.51 16.64 21.40
CA ASP A 257 -0.40 15.80 22.58
C ASP A 257 -0.27 14.31 22.22
N GLY A 258 -0.22 14.00 20.92
CA GLY A 258 -0.09 12.64 20.39
C GLY A 258 -1.40 11.86 20.34
N LYS A 259 -2.54 12.52 20.54
CA LYS A 259 -3.86 11.87 20.46
C LYS A 259 -4.36 11.87 19.02
N VAL A 260 -4.98 10.77 18.61
CA VAL A 260 -5.59 10.66 17.27
C VAL A 260 -6.71 11.70 17.12
N VAL A 261 -6.66 12.45 16.04
CA VAL A 261 -7.69 13.43 15.67
C VAL A 261 -8.97 12.70 15.30
N SER A 262 -10.10 13.14 15.84
CA SER A 262 -11.43 12.64 15.48
C SER A 262 -11.92 13.29 14.19
N GLY A 263 -12.62 12.52 13.35
CA GLY A 263 -13.27 13.03 12.14
C GLY A 263 -13.16 12.04 11.00
N GLU A 264 -13.60 12.47 9.83
CA GLU A 264 -13.51 11.69 8.60
C GLU A 264 -12.05 11.54 8.15
N ASN A 265 -11.67 10.34 7.73
CA ASN A 265 -10.35 10.04 7.16
C ASN A 265 -9.17 10.52 8.03
N THR A 266 -9.15 10.19 9.34
CA THR A 266 -8.02 10.54 10.22
C THR A 266 -7.10 9.37 10.56
N SER A 267 -7.51 8.14 10.26
CA SER A 267 -6.72 6.92 10.44
C SER A 267 -6.96 5.96 9.29
N ILE A 268 -5.90 5.38 8.75
CA ILE A 268 -5.97 4.51 7.58
C ILE A 268 -4.82 3.51 7.55
N GLU A 269 -5.10 2.27 7.16
CA GLU A 269 -4.11 1.18 7.08
C GLU A 269 -4.08 0.57 5.68
N ARG A 270 -2.88 0.14 5.25
CA ARG A 270 -2.64 -0.57 4.00
C ARG A 270 -1.72 -1.76 4.22
N ASP A 271 -2.00 -2.81 3.49
CA ASP A 271 -1.08 -3.92 3.27
C ASP A 271 -0.41 -3.75 1.90
N VAL A 272 0.88 -4.05 1.87
CA VAL A 272 1.78 -3.91 0.71
C VAL A 272 2.67 -5.14 0.69
N GLN A 273 3.03 -5.64 -0.49
CA GLN A 273 3.91 -6.80 -0.61
C GLN A 273 5.25 -6.40 -1.22
N LEU A 274 6.35 -6.83 -0.60
CA LEU A 274 7.71 -6.61 -1.09
C LEU A 274 8.32 -7.95 -1.52
N ALA A 275 8.82 -8.04 -2.75
CA ALA A 275 9.45 -9.25 -3.27
C ALA A 275 10.77 -8.94 -3.99
N GLN A 276 11.72 -9.87 -3.97
CA GLN A 276 12.97 -9.72 -4.74
C GLN A 276 12.73 -9.87 -6.25
N SER A 277 11.79 -10.72 -6.65
CA SER A 277 11.44 -11.01 -8.03
C SER A 277 9.98 -11.47 -8.15
N GLU A 278 9.44 -11.42 -9.36
CA GLU A 278 8.16 -12.05 -9.70
C GLU A 278 8.24 -13.59 -9.67
N PRO A 279 7.13 -14.32 -9.46
CA PRO A 279 5.84 -13.79 -9.02
C PRO A 279 5.90 -13.38 -7.54
N VAL A 280 5.21 -12.29 -7.22
CA VAL A 280 4.96 -11.90 -5.83
C VAL A 280 4.14 -13.01 -5.14
N ARG A 281 4.71 -13.64 -4.11
CA ARG A 281 4.06 -14.70 -3.32
C ARG A 281 3.43 -14.16 -2.05
#